data_AF-A0A090EFX9-F1
#
_entry.id   AF-A0A090EFX9-F1
#
_cell.length_a   1.000
_cell.length_b   1.000
_cell.length_c   1.000
_cell.angle_alpha   90.00
_cell.angle_beta   90.00
_cell.angle_gamma   90.00
#
_symmetry.space_group_name_H-M   'P 1'
#
loop_
_entity.id
_entity.type
_entity.pdbx_description
1 polymer ?
#
loop_
_entity_poly.entity_id
_entity_poly.type
_entity_poly.pdbx_seq_one_letter_code
_entity_poly.pdbx_strand_id
1 'polypeptide(L)'
;MSEPPSFHLRLPARLKDQLQSARGDNSLNREIIDRLEFTFADPDSAFEIAKTLRPLMRTLSHEDQKILVTAMADVVAVLVKGRRKRS
;
A
#
# COMPACT_ATOMS: atom_id res chain seq x y z
N MET A 1 28.62 7.55 9.82
CA MET A 1 27.24 7.34 9.35
C MET A 1 26.34 7.99 10.37
N SER A 2 25.51 8.96 9.95
CA SER A 2 24.60 9.65 10.86
C SER A 2 23.46 8.72 11.25
N GLU A 3 23.03 8.78 12.51
CA GLU A 3 21.91 8.00 13.02
C GLU A 3 20.60 8.37 12.27
N PRO A 4 19.69 7.41 11.99
CA PRO A 4 18.43 7.72 11.33
C PRO A 4 17.63 8.76 12.12
N PRO A 5 17.02 9.75 11.47
CA PRO A 5 16.20 10.73 12.17
C PRO A 5 15.03 10.03 12.87
N SER A 6 14.82 10.32 14.14
CA SER A 6 13.73 9.78 14.95
C SER A 6 12.96 10.92 15.62
N PHE A 7 11.65 10.73 15.77
CA PHE A 7 10.79 11.68 16.46
C PHE A 7 9.67 10.96 17.21
N HIS A 8 9.13 11.61 18.24
CA HIS A 8 8.02 11.09 19.02
C HIS A 8 6.69 11.64 18.48
N LEU A 9 5.83 10.75 18.00
CA LEU A 9 4.52 11.11 17.46
C LEU A 9 3.44 10.99 18.56
N ARG A 10 2.70 12.08 18.80
CA ARG A 10 1.50 12.05 19.65
C ARG A 10 0.29 11.71 18.79
N LEU A 11 -0.33 10.56 19.06
CA LEU A 11 -1.51 10.08 18.34
C LEU A 11 -2.75 10.12 19.24
N PRO A 12 -3.92 10.54 18.71
CA PRO A 12 -5.19 10.32 19.38
C PRO A 12 -5.41 8.81 19.63
N ALA A 13 -6.00 8.45 20.77
CA ALA A 13 -6.21 7.04 21.16
C ALA A 13 -6.88 6.22 20.04
N ARG A 14 -7.97 6.75 19.46
CA ARG A 14 -8.69 6.09 18.36
C ARG A 14 -7.78 5.72 17.19
N LEU A 15 -6.81 6.58 16.86
CA LEU A 15 -5.96 6.40 15.69
C LEU A 15 -4.89 5.34 15.98
N LYS A 16 -4.37 5.31 17.21
CA LYS A 16 -3.48 4.26 17.67
C LYS A 16 -4.16 2.89 17.61
N ASP A 17 -5.41 2.79 18.06
CA ASP A 17 -6.17 1.54 18.06
C ASP A 17 -6.45 1.03 16.63
N GLN A 18 -6.77 1.97 15.71
CA GLN A 18 -6.94 1.66 14.30
C GLN A 18 -5.65 1.11 13.67
N LEU A 19 -4.49 1.75 13.94
CA LEU A 19 -3.20 1.28 13.43
C LEU A 19 -2.79 -0.06 14.03
N GLN A 20 -3.06 -0.28 15.33
CA GLN A 20 -2.80 -1.56 15.99
C GLN A 20 -3.63 -2.70 15.39
N SER A 21 -4.88 -2.42 15.04
CA SER A 21 -5.76 -3.39 14.39
C SER A 21 -5.33 -3.68 12.94
N ALA A 22 -4.77 -2.69 12.25
CA ALA A 22 -4.39 -2.80 10.84
C ALA A 22 -3.02 -3.42 10.57
N ARG A 23 -2.10 -3.46 11.55
CA ARG A 23 -0.70 -3.89 11.33
C ARG A 23 -0.53 -5.36 10.93
N GLY A 24 -1.51 -6.22 11.19
CA GLY A 24 -1.37 -7.68 11.00
C GLY A 24 -0.15 -8.23 11.76
N ASP A 25 0.74 -8.89 11.02
CA ASP A 25 2.00 -9.46 11.55
C ASP A 25 3.15 -8.45 11.67
N ASN A 26 2.98 -7.22 11.19
CA ASN A 26 4.01 -6.19 11.22
C ASN A 26 4.13 -5.53 12.60
N SER A 27 5.32 -4.97 12.88
CA SER A 27 5.45 -4.02 13.99
C SER A 27 4.64 -2.75 13.70
N LEU A 28 4.15 -2.08 14.75
CA LEU A 28 3.38 -0.84 14.59
C LEU A 28 4.21 0.24 13.87
N ASN A 29 5.51 0.32 14.15
CA ASN A 29 6.40 1.28 13.49
C ASN A 29 6.55 0.94 12.00
N ARG A 30 6.65 -0.34 11.65
CA ARG A 30 6.74 -0.78 10.24
C ARG A 30 5.48 -0.40 9.47
N GLU A 31 4.31 -0.68 10.03
CA GLU A 31 3.01 -0.30 9.43
C GLU A 31 2.88 1.22 9.22
N ILE A 32 3.34 2.02 10.20
CA ILE A 32 3.34 3.49 10.07
C ILE A 32 4.25 3.92 8.93
N ILE A 33 5.47 3.39 8.86
CA ILE A 33 6.43 3.71 7.80
C ILE A 33 5.86 3.32 6.44
N ASP A 34 5.34 2.09 6.29
CA ASP A 34 4.78 1.60 5.03
C ASP A 34 3.63 2.50 4.52
N ARG A 35 2.77 3.00 5.42
CA ARG A 35 1.70 3.94 5.05
C ARG A 35 2.22 5.32 4.67
N LEU A 36 3.24 5.82 5.37
CA LEU A 36 3.84 7.10 5.04
C LEU A 36 4.56 7.02 3.70
N GLU A 37 5.32 5.96 3.45
CA GLU A 37 5.96 5.68 2.16
C GLU A 37 4.91 5.57 1.05
N PHE A 38 3.79 4.89 1.29
CA PHE A 38 2.67 4.84 0.34
C PHE A 38 2.08 6.24 0.06
N THR A 39 1.91 7.06 1.10
CA THR A 39 1.30 8.40 0.96
C THR A 39 2.24 9.40 0.28
N PHE A 40 3.55 9.26 0.47
CA PHE A 40 4.57 10.16 -0.06
C PHE A 40 5.26 9.66 -1.33
N ALA A 41 4.99 8.43 -1.77
CA ALA A 41 5.35 8.02 -3.12
C ALA A 41 4.61 8.94 -4.13
N ASP A 42 5.36 9.45 -5.12
CA ASP A 42 4.93 10.30 -6.25
C ASP A 42 3.48 10.05 -6.71
N PRO A 43 2.75 11.05 -7.26
CA PRO A 43 1.29 11.06 -7.42
C PRO A 43 0.75 9.86 -8.21
N ASP A 44 0.58 8.76 -7.49
CA ASP A 44 -0.62 8.01 -7.20
C ASP A 44 -1.44 7.46 -8.37
N SER A 45 -0.75 7.05 -9.44
CA SER A 45 -1.33 6.11 -10.40
C SER A 45 -1.89 4.87 -9.70
N ALA A 46 -1.22 4.37 -8.65
CA ALA A 46 -1.68 3.23 -7.87
C ALA A 46 -2.96 3.55 -7.06
N PHE A 47 -3.05 4.70 -6.41
CA PHE A 47 -4.25 5.12 -5.69
C PHE A 47 -5.41 5.48 -6.60
N GLU A 48 -5.17 6.15 -7.73
CA GLU A 48 -6.23 6.43 -8.72
C GLU A 48 -6.73 5.13 -9.37
N ILE A 49 -5.85 4.15 -9.60
CA ILE A 49 -6.26 2.78 -9.97
C ILE A 49 -7.10 2.16 -8.83
N ALA A 50 -6.63 2.18 -7.59
CA ALA A 50 -7.35 1.60 -6.45
C ALA A 50 -8.72 2.24 -6.22
N LYS A 51 -8.81 3.57 -6.40
CA LYS A 51 -10.05 4.36 -6.33
C LYS A 51 -11.01 3.99 -7.46
N THR A 52 -10.51 3.81 -8.68
CA THR A 52 -11.29 3.38 -9.85
C THR A 52 -11.80 1.94 -9.69
N LEU A 53 -10.99 1.05 -9.11
CA LEU A 53 -11.34 -0.35 -8.92
C LEU A 53 -12.24 -0.59 -7.71
N ARG A 54 -12.27 0.33 -6.74
CA ARG A 54 -13.01 0.18 -5.48
C ARG A 54 -14.49 -0.22 -5.64
N PRO A 55 -15.26 0.36 -6.58
CA PRO A 55 -16.64 -0.06 -6.82
C PRO A 55 -16.73 -1.51 -7.33
N LEU A 56 -15.83 -1.92 -8.23
CA LEU A 56 -15.80 -3.26 -8.79
C LEU A 56 -15.34 -4.30 -7.76
N MET A 57 -14.39 -3.95 -6.89
CA MET A 57 -13.97 -4.81 -5.79
C MET A 57 -15.12 -5.12 -4.83
N ARG A 58 -16.06 -4.19 -4.62
CA ARG A 58 -17.23 -4.39 -3.74
C ARG A 58 -18.25 -5.37 -4.30
N THR A 59 -18.27 -5.60 -5.61
CA THR A 59 -19.19 -6.56 -6.25
C THR A 59 -18.62 -7.97 -6.33
N LEU A 60 -17.35 -8.16 -5.96
CA LEU A 60 -16.65 -9.44 -6.03
C LEU A 60 -16.60 -10.13 -4.67
N SER A 61 -16.60 -11.47 -4.69
CA SER A 61 -16.34 -12.28 -3.50
C SER A 61 -14.90 -12.08 -3.01
N HIS A 62 -14.61 -12.40 -1.74
CA HIS A 62 -13.25 -12.26 -1.22
C HIS A 62 -12.21 -13.10 -1.99
N GLU A 63 -12.60 -14.25 -2.54
CA GLU A 63 -11.67 -15.05 -3.36
C GLU A 63 -11.47 -14.44 -4.75
N ASP A 64 -12.52 -13.93 -5.39
CA ASP A 64 -12.39 -13.24 -6.67
C ASP A 64 -11.57 -11.95 -6.56
N GLN A 65 -11.70 -11.25 -5.43
CA GLN A 65 -10.88 -10.08 -5.12
C GLN A 65 -9.38 -10.42 -5.06
N LYS A 66 -9.01 -11.54 -4.42
CA LYS A 66 -7.62 -11.99 -4.36
C LYS A 66 -7.09 -12.33 -5.74
N ILE A 67 -7.86 -13.10 -6.52
CA ILE A 67 -7.50 -13.47 -7.90
C ILE A 67 -7.24 -12.22 -8.75
N LEU A 68 -8.15 -11.24 -8.67
CA LEU A 68 -8.02 -9.99 -9.41
C LEU A 68 -6.77 -9.19 -9.02
N VAL A 69 -6.49 -9.06 -7.72
CA VAL A 69 -5.30 -8.35 -7.23
C VAL A 69 -4.02 -9.04 -7.72
N THR A 70 -3.94 -10.37 -7.64
CA THR A 70 -2.80 -11.14 -8.15
C THR A 70 -2.62 -10.95 -9.65
N ALA A 71 -3.69 -11.07 -10.44
CA ALA A 71 -3.63 -10.87 -11.89
C ALA A 71 -3.17 -9.45 -12.26
N MET A 72 -3.60 -8.44 -11.52
CA MET A 72 -3.14 -7.06 -11.72
C MET A 72 -1.66 -6.89 -11.39
N ALA A 73 -1.16 -7.54 -10.33
CA ALA A 73 0.26 -7.53 -10.01
C ALA A 73 1.11 -8.14 -11.15
N ASP A 74 0.63 -9.22 -11.76
CA ASP A 74 1.30 -9.85 -12.90
C ASP A 74 1.34 -8.93 -14.13
N VAL A 75 0.23 -8.26 -14.44
CA VAL A 75 0.16 -7.26 -15.53
C VAL A 75 1.16 -6.14 -15.30
N VAL A 76 1.22 -5.60 -14.07
CA VAL A 76 2.18 -4.55 -13.71
C VAL A 76 3.62 -5.05 -13.87
N ALA A 77 3.92 -6.28 -13.42
CA ALA A 77 5.25 -6.87 -13.55
C ALA A 77 5.69 -7.00 -15.03
N VAL A 78 4.79 -7.37 -15.94
CA VAL A 78 5.06 -7.41 -17.39
C VAL A 78 5.32 -6.01 -17.95
N LEU A 79 4.50 -5.03 -17.60
CA LEU A 79 4.64 -3.64 -18.07
C LEU A 79 5.96 -3.01 -17.59
N VAL A 80 6.36 -3.28 -16.35
CA VAL A 80 7.65 -2.82 -15.79
C VAL A 80 8.83 -3.49 -16.48
N LYS A 81 8.77 -4.81 -16.73
CA LYS A 81 9.82 -5.54 -17.47
C LYS A 81 9.98 -5.03 -18.92
N GLY A 82 8.88 -4.69 -19.59
CA GLY A 82 8.89 -4.13 -20.95
C GLY A 82 9.58 -2.77 -21.05
N ARG A 83 9.53 -1.95 -19.99
CA ARG A 83 10.18 -0.63 -19.94
C ARG A 83 11.71 -0.69 -19.86
N ARG A 84 12.28 -1.70 -19.18
CA ARG A 84 13.74 -1.85 -19.01
C ARG A 84 14.50 -2.25 -20.27
N LYS A 85 13.83 -2.81 -21.28
CA LYS A 85 14.49 -3.31 -22.51
C LYS A 85 14.57 -2.25 -23.63
N ARG A 86 13.97 -1.07 -23.42
CA ARG A 86 13.91 0.04 -24.40
C ARG A 86 14.65 1.30 -23.92
N SER A 87 15.31 1.25 -22.76
CA SER A 87 16.17 2.32 -22.24
C SER A 87 17.64 2.00 -22.46
#